data_AF-A0A453EH35-F1
#
_entry.id   AF-A0A453EH35-F1
#
_cell.length_a   1.000
_cell.length_b   1.000
_cell.length_c   1.000
_cell.angle_alpha   90.00
_cell.angle_beta   90.00
_cell.angle_gamma   90.00
#
_symmetry.space_group_name_H-M   'P 1'
#
loop_
_entity.id
_entity.type
_entity.pdbx_description
1 polymer ?
#
loop_
_entity_poly.entity_id
_entity_poly.type
_entity_poly.pdbx_seq_one_letter_code
_entity_poly.pdbx_strand_id
1 'polypeptide(L)'
;RGVSARHYDTMKGYYQKAAVAYSKGDKSYASYLAEEGKHYRELGRKEDEKASREIFEARNKHITNTVTIDLHGQHVKQAMKLLKVHMLVCVCMPSTLLRVITGCGVEGTGKGKIKRSGYRACGEGRHRVV
;
A
#
# COMPACT_ATOMS: atom_id res chain seq x y z
N ARG A 1 -25.25 -0.47 -13.00
CA ARG A 1 -24.19 0.51 -13.33
C ARG A 1 -23.49 0.94 -12.04
N GLY A 2 -22.16 0.92 -12.00
CA GLY A 2 -21.37 1.33 -10.83
C GLY A 2 -21.48 2.84 -10.54
N VAL A 3 -21.06 3.26 -9.34
CA VAL A 3 -21.14 4.67 -8.90
C VAL A 3 -20.31 5.58 -9.81
N SER A 4 -19.06 5.20 -10.11
CA SER A 4 -18.18 5.93 -11.04
C SER A 4 -18.78 6.09 -12.43
N ALA A 5 -19.39 5.03 -12.96
CA ALA A 5 -20.06 5.05 -14.27
C ALA A 5 -21.18 6.10 -14.34
N ARG A 6 -21.94 6.31 -13.25
CA ARG A 6 -22.97 7.36 -13.19
C ARG A 6 -22.34 8.75 -13.28
N HIS A 7 -21.24 9.00 -12.56
CA HIS A 7 -20.52 10.27 -12.65
C HIS A 7 -19.95 10.50 -14.06
N TYR A 8 -19.40 9.46 -14.70
CA TYR A 8 -18.91 9.59 -16.07
C TYR A 8 -20.01 9.83 -17.10
N ASP A 9 -21.19 9.23 -16.92
CA ASP A 9 -22.34 9.50 -17.79
C ASP A 9 -22.79 10.96 -17.66
N THR A 10 -22.84 11.50 -16.43
CA THR A 10 -23.13 12.92 -16.19
C THR A 10 -22.06 13.84 -16.79
N MET A 11 -20.78 13.52 -16.61
CA MET A 11 -19.65 14.24 -17.20
C MET A 11 -19.75 14.33 -18.73
N LYS A 12 -20.07 13.21 -19.41
CA LYS A 12 -20.28 13.21 -20.86
C LYS A 12 -21.40 14.15 -21.26
N GLY A 13 -22.50 14.17 -20.49
CA GLY A 13 -23.61 15.10 -20.71
C GLY A 13 -23.19 16.57 -20.62
N TYR A 14 -22.38 16.94 -19.62
CA TYR A 14 -21.86 18.31 -19.49
C TYR A 14 -20.92 18.70 -20.64
N TYR A 15 -20.02 17.81 -21.05
CA TYR A 15 -19.12 18.11 -22.18
C TYR A 15 -19.85 18.23 -23.52
N GLN A 16 -20.88 17.42 -23.75
CA GLN A 16 -21.74 17.58 -24.92
C GLN A 16 -22.42 18.96 -24.91
N LYS A 17 -22.97 19.39 -23.78
CA LYS A 17 -23.58 20.73 -23.64
C LYS A 17 -22.56 21.84 -23.85
N ALA A 18 -21.35 21.69 -23.29
CA ALA A 18 -20.27 22.66 -23.44
C ALA A 18 -19.87 22.83 -24.92
N ALA A 19 -19.75 21.73 -25.67
CA ALA A 19 -19.44 21.77 -27.10
C ALA A 19 -20.53 22.52 -27.90
N VAL A 20 -21.81 22.29 -27.58
CA VAL A 20 -22.94 23.00 -28.20
C VAL A 20 -22.94 24.49 -27.84
N ALA A 21 -22.65 24.86 -26.60
CA ALA A 21 -22.55 26.28 -26.20
C ALA A 21 -21.40 26.99 -26.92
N TYR A 22 -20.25 26.31 -27.04
CA TYR A 22 -19.08 26.83 -27.73
C TYR A 22 -19.36 27.05 -29.22
N SER A 23 -20.01 26.10 -29.89
CA SER A 23 -20.36 26.23 -31.31
C SER A 23 -21.37 27.36 -31.58
N LYS A 24 -22.16 27.75 -30.58
CA LYS A 24 -23.07 28.90 -30.63
C LYS A 24 -22.39 30.23 -30.29
N GLY A 25 -21.10 30.23 -29.97
CA GLY A 25 -20.32 31.43 -29.62
C GLY A 25 -20.40 31.83 -28.14
N ASP A 26 -21.17 31.11 -27.32
CA ASP A 26 -21.27 31.38 -25.88
C ASP A 26 -20.12 30.74 -25.11
N LYS A 27 -18.94 31.38 -25.21
CA LYS A 27 -17.69 30.87 -24.63
C LYS A 27 -17.73 30.81 -23.10
N SER A 28 -18.38 31.78 -22.46
CA SER A 28 -18.48 31.83 -21.00
C SER A 28 -19.33 30.68 -20.46
N TYR A 29 -20.49 30.43 -21.07
CA TYR A 29 -21.34 29.31 -20.67
C TYR A 29 -20.72 27.95 -21.02
N ALA A 30 -20.04 27.85 -22.16
CA ALA A 30 -19.27 26.66 -22.51
C ALA A 30 -18.19 26.33 -21.48
N SER A 31 -17.46 27.35 -21.02
CA SER A 31 -16.43 27.22 -19.97
C SER A 31 -17.04 26.72 -18.66
N TYR A 32 -18.15 27.32 -18.21
CA TYR A 32 -18.88 26.87 -17.02
C TYR A 32 -19.29 25.39 -17.11
N LEU A 33 -19.92 24.99 -18.23
CA LEU A 33 -20.32 23.60 -18.44
C LEU A 33 -19.12 22.64 -18.50
N ALA A 34 -17.98 23.09 -19.03
CA ALA A 34 -16.76 22.31 -19.04
C ALA A 34 -16.19 22.11 -17.63
N GLU A 35 -16.25 23.11 -16.75
CA GLU A 35 -15.86 22.97 -15.34
C GLU A 35 -16.77 21.99 -14.60
N GLU A 36 -18.08 22.04 -14.80
CA GLU A 36 -19.00 21.03 -14.26
C GLU A 36 -18.64 19.61 -14.74
N GLY A 37 -18.34 19.45 -16.04
CA GLY A 37 -17.87 18.17 -16.57
C GLY A 37 -16.57 17.68 -15.92
N LYS A 38 -15.61 18.58 -15.65
CA LYS A 38 -14.38 18.26 -14.91
C LYS A 38 -14.67 17.84 -13.47
N HIS A 39 -15.61 18.50 -12.80
CA HIS A 39 -16.04 18.13 -11.45
C HIS A 39 -16.56 16.69 -11.41
N TYR A 40 -17.48 16.33 -12.32
CA TYR A 40 -18.00 14.96 -12.39
C TYR A 40 -16.95 13.93 -12.83
N ARG A 41 -15.99 14.30 -13.68
CA ARG A 41 -14.84 13.45 -14.01
C ARG A 41 -14.04 13.08 -12.76
N GLU A 42 -13.78 14.06 -11.90
CA GLU A 42 -13.02 13.88 -10.67
C GLU A 42 -13.77 13.02 -9.66
N LEU A 43 -15.09 13.18 -9.53
CA LEU A 43 -15.93 12.28 -8.73
C LEU A 43 -15.87 10.84 -9.25
N GLY A 44 -15.99 10.63 -10.56
CA GLY A 44 -15.87 9.30 -11.17
C GLY A 44 -14.52 8.64 -10.86
N ARG A 45 -13.43 9.40 -10.98
CA ARG A 45 -12.06 8.93 -10.67
C ARG A 45 -11.93 8.51 -9.20
N LYS A 46 -12.42 9.33 -8.26
CA LYS A 46 -12.38 9.00 -6.83
C LYS A 46 -13.13 7.72 -6.49
N GLU A 47 -14.30 7.52 -7.11
CA GLU A 47 -15.09 6.30 -6.90
C GLU A 47 -14.42 5.07 -7.50
N ASP A 48 -13.79 5.17 -8.67
CA ASP A 48 -13.00 4.08 -9.24
C ASP A 48 -11.79 3.73 -8.36
N GLU A 49 -11.05 4.73 -7.86
CA GLU A 49 -9.91 4.51 -6.97
C GLU A 49 -10.32 3.86 -5.66
N LYS A 50 -11.44 4.32 -5.09
CA LYS A 50 -12.02 3.73 -3.88
C LYS A 50 -12.40 2.28 -4.12
N ALA A 51 -13.16 1.99 -5.18
CA ALA A 51 -13.57 0.63 -5.51
C ALA A 51 -12.38 -0.29 -5.80
N SER A 52 -11.37 0.22 -6.53
CA SER A 52 -10.13 -0.50 -6.82
C SER A 52 -9.37 -0.87 -5.54
N ARG A 53 -9.22 0.10 -4.61
CA ARG A 53 -8.61 -0.14 -3.30
C ARG A 53 -9.39 -1.16 -2.48
N GLU A 54 -10.70 -1.04 -2.41
CA GLU A 54 -11.56 -1.98 -1.66
C GLU A 54 -11.47 -3.41 -2.22
N ILE A 55 -11.43 -3.56 -3.55
CA ILE A 55 -11.24 -4.86 -4.20
C ILE A 55 -9.85 -5.41 -3.84
N PHE A 56 -8.80 -4.59 -3.95
CA PHE A 56 -7.45 -5.01 -3.61
C PHE A 56 -7.38 -5.48 -2.15
N GLU A 57 -7.88 -4.69 -1.21
CA GLU A 57 -7.89 -5.04 0.21
C GLU A 57 -8.70 -6.32 0.47
N ALA A 58 -9.91 -6.42 -0.08
CA ALA A 58 -10.77 -7.58 0.12
C ALA A 58 -10.17 -8.88 -0.45
N ARG A 59 -9.48 -8.80 -1.59
CA ARG A 59 -8.80 -9.95 -2.22
C ARG A 59 -7.52 -10.32 -1.49
N ASN A 60 -6.78 -9.34 -0.98
CA ASN A 60 -5.49 -9.56 -0.33
C ASN A 60 -5.58 -9.70 1.20
N LYS A 61 -6.76 -9.60 1.81
CA LYS A 61 -6.97 -9.63 3.27
C LYS A 61 -6.37 -10.83 4.02
N HIS A 62 -6.16 -11.94 3.32
CA HIS A 62 -5.63 -13.20 3.87
C HIS A 62 -4.17 -13.45 3.47
N ILE A 63 -3.60 -12.58 2.62
CA ILE A 63 -2.21 -12.69 2.19
C ILE A 63 -1.34 -11.99 3.23
N THR A 64 -0.40 -12.75 3.80
CA THR A 64 0.59 -12.23 4.74
C THR A 64 1.92 -12.07 4.03
N ASN A 65 2.26 -10.83 3.63
CA ASN A 65 3.56 -10.55 3.04
C ASN A 65 4.63 -10.77 4.11
N THR A 66 5.50 -11.76 3.93
CA THR A 66 6.54 -12.09 4.90
C THR A 66 7.90 -11.97 4.24
N VAL A 67 8.72 -11.03 4.70
CA VAL A 67 10.14 -11.00 4.41
C VAL A 67 10.83 -11.92 5.40
N THR A 68 11.53 -12.93 4.90
CA THR A 68 12.29 -13.86 5.75
C THR A 68 13.77 -13.60 5.59
N ILE A 69 14.48 -13.43 6.70
CA ILE A 69 15.92 -13.23 6.73
C ILE A 69 16.54 -14.33 7.58
N ASP A 70 17.61 -14.93 7.09
CA ASP A 70 18.33 -15.97 7.81
C ASP A 70 19.67 -15.44 8.31
N LEU A 71 19.79 -15.40 9.63
CA LEU A 71 20.96 -14.95 10.35
C LEU A 71 21.70 -16.12 11.02
N HIS A 72 21.33 -17.37 10.73
CA HIS A 72 22.01 -18.53 11.30
C HIS A 72 23.52 -18.50 10.99
N GLY A 73 24.32 -19.01 11.93
CA GLY A 73 25.77 -19.11 11.76
C GLY A 73 26.54 -17.78 11.75
N GLN A 74 25.85 -16.64 11.71
CA GLN A 74 26.52 -15.35 11.67
C GLN A 74 27.06 -14.93 13.04
N HIS A 75 28.18 -14.21 13.06
CA HIS A 75 28.63 -13.54 14.27
C HIS A 75 27.63 -12.43 14.68
N VAL A 76 27.41 -12.29 15.98
CA VAL A 76 26.29 -11.49 16.55
C VAL A 76 26.30 -10.05 16.04
N LYS A 77 27.47 -9.41 15.96
CA LYS A 77 27.58 -8.00 15.53
C LYS A 77 27.12 -7.81 14.08
N GLN A 78 27.47 -8.73 13.18
CA GLN A 78 27.09 -8.72 11.77
C GLN A 78 25.59 -9.00 11.62
N ALA A 79 25.09 -10.02 12.31
CA ALA A 79 23.66 -10.37 12.32
C ALA A 79 22.79 -9.19 12.76
N MET A 80 23.19 -8.46 13.80
CA MET A 80 22.45 -7.29 14.28
C MET A 80 22.50 -6.10 13.31
N LYS A 81 23.59 -5.93 12.55
CA LYS A 81 23.67 -4.89 11.51
C LYS A 81 22.66 -5.17 10.40
N LEU A 82 22.59 -6.42 9.93
CA LEU A 82 21.63 -6.84 8.89
C LEU A 82 20.19 -6.75 9.39
N LEU A 83 19.93 -7.18 10.63
CA LEU A 83 18.60 -7.07 11.24
C LEU A 83 18.11 -5.61 11.24
N LYS A 84 18.95 -4.65 11.65
CA LYS A 84 18.58 -3.22 11.67
C LYS A 84 18.24 -2.67 10.29
N VAL A 85 19.01 -3.05 9.26
CA VAL A 85 18.74 -2.64 7.87
C VAL A 85 17.38 -3.16 7.42
N HIS A 86 17.11 -4.46 7.65
CA HIS A 86 15.83 -5.04 7.26
C HIS A 86 14.64 -4.52 8.07
N MET A 87 14.84 -4.17 9.34
CA MET A 87 13.82 -3.48 10.13
C MET A 87 13.49 -2.10 9.54
N LEU A 88 14.50 -1.30 9.17
CA LEU A 88 14.28 0.01 8.55
C LEU A 88 13.49 -0.10 7.24
N VAL A 89 13.84 -1.09 6.40
CA VAL A 89 13.09 -1.35 5.16
C VAL A 89 11.64 -1.77 5.45
N CYS A 90 11.41 -2.58 6.48
CA CYS A 90 10.06 -3.02 6.85
C CYS A 90 9.19 -1.90 7.44
N VAL A 91 9.77 -0.84 8.02
CA VAL A 91 9.02 0.36 8.44
C VAL A 91 8.33 1.02 7.25
N CYS A 92 8.99 1.05 6.09
CA CYS A 92 8.45 1.57 4.84
C CYS A 92 7.41 0.63 4.18
N MET A 93 7.25 -0.59 4.69
CA MET A 93 6.32 -1.60 4.18
C MET A 93 5.37 -2.08 5.30
N PRO A 94 4.37 -1.27 5.70
CA PRO A 94 3.56 -1.55 6.90
C PRO A 94 2.74 -2.84 6.82
N SER A 95 2.49 -3.36 5.62
CA SER A 95 1.76 -4.62 5.40
C SER A 95 2.66 -5.86 5.32
N THR A 96 3.93 -5.73 5.71
CA THR A 96 4.93 -6.81 5.63
C THR A 96 5.39 -7.23 7.03
N LEU A 97 5.32 -8.53 7.31
CA LEU A 97 5.92 -9.15 8.48
C LEU A 97 7.39 -9.48 8.20
N LEU A 98 8.25 -9.25 9.19
CA LEU A 98 9.64 -9.71 9.15
C LEU A 98 9.77 -10.98 9.99
N ARG A 99 10.16 -12.08 9.34
CA ARG A 99 10.54 -13.34 9.96
C ARG A 99 12.06 -13.43 10.02
N VAL A 100 12.61 -13.63 11.22
CA VAL A 100 14.06 -13.71 11.42
C VAL A 100 14.41 -15.11 11.89
N ILE A 101 15.20 -15.84 11.11
CA ILE A 101 15.72 -17.16 11.48
C ILE A 101 17.08 -16.95 12.14
N THR A 102 17.24 -17.44 13.37
CA THR A 102 18.47 -17.23 14.16
C THR A 102 19.27 -18.51 14.42
N GLY A 103 18.74 -19.66 13.97
CA GLY A 103 19.30 -20.99 14.21
C GLY A 103 19.06 -21.52 15.64
N CYS A 104 19.34 -22.80 15.86
CA CYS A 104 19.09 -23.49 17.14
C CYS A 104 20.10 -23.13 18.26
N GLY A 105 21.19 -22.42 17.92
CA GLY A 105 22.30 -22.16 18.84
C GLY A 105 23.17 -23.40 19.09
N VAL A 106 24.29 -23.20 19.79
CA VAL A 106 25.30 -24.25 20.05
C VAL A 106 24.79 -25.43 20.89
N GLU A 107 23.74 -25.24 21.69
CA GLU A 107 23.15 -26.28 22.54
C GLU A 107 21.89 -26.92 21.92
N GLY A 108 21.49 -26.53 20.69
CA GLY A 108 20.24 -27.00 20.09
C GLY A 108 18.95 -26.52 20.80
N THR A 109 19.07 -25.80 21.91
CA THR A 109 17.95 -25.37 22.78
C THR A 109 17.13 -24.21 22.21
N GLY A 110 17.49 -23.68 21.04
CA GLY A 110 16.82 -22.51 20.47
C GLY A 110 17.08 -21.22 21.25
N LYS A 111 18.06 -21.21 22.16
CA LYS A 111 18.50 -20.03 22.96
C LYS A 111 19.81 -19.44 22.43
N GLY A 112 19.93 -19.31 21.10
CA GLY A 112 21.13 -18.73 20.47
C GLY A 112 21.40 -17.28 20.89
N LYS A 113 22.68 -16.87 20.86
CA LYS A 113 23.10 -15.49 21.17
C LYS A 113 22.39 -14.47 20.26
N ILE A 114 22.19 -14.81 18.99
CA ILE A 114 21.50 -13.98 18.00
C ILE A 114 20.02 -13.84 18.36
N LYS A 115 19.34 -14.92 18.76
CA LYS A 115 17.92 -14.88 19.15
C LYS A 115 17.67 -13.92 20.30
N ARG A 116 18.48 -13.97 21.37
CA ARG A 116 18.39 -13.05 22.52
C ARG A 116 18.63 -11.59 22.11
N SER A 117 19.60 -11.34 21.23
CA SER A 117 19.87 -9.98 20.74
C SER A 117 18.77 -9.49 19.80
N GLY A 118 18.18 -10.37 18.99
CA GLY A 118 17.05 -10.09 18.12
C GLY A 118 15.80 -9.69 18.91
N TYR A 119 15.43 -10.42 19.97
CA TYR A 119 14.31 -10.02 20.83
C TYR A 119 14.52 -8.63 21.46
N ARG A 120 15.73 -8.34 21.94
CA ARG A 120 16.06 -7.00 22.47
C ARG A 120 16.01 -5.90 21.42
N ALA A 121 16.38 -6.20 20.17
CA ALA A 121 16.38 -5.23 19.07
C ALA A 121 14.97 -5.00 18.48
N CYS A 122 14.13 -6.03 18.45
CA CYS A 122 12.80 -5.96 17.82
C CYS A 122 11.71 -5.37 18.71
N GLY A 123 11.83 -5.44 20.05
CA GLY A 123 10.73 -5.10 20.97
C GLY A 123 9.48 -5.98 20.75
N GLU A 124 8.39 -5.70 21.46
CA GLU A 124 7.07 -6.29 21.17
C GLU A 124 6.47 -5.57 19.95
N GLY A 125 6.56 -6.17 18.77
CA GLY A 125 6.12 -5.54 17.51
C GLY A 125 5.85 -6.53 16.38
N ARG A 126 5.68 -6.03 15.14
CA ARG A 126 5.36 -6.81 13.91
C ARG A 126 6.52 -7.68 13.39
N HIS A 127 7.27 -8.30 14.30
CA HIS A 127 8.45 -9.09 13.99
C HIS A 127 8.34 -10.43 14.69
N ARG A 128 8.58 -11.53 13.97
CA ARG A 128 8.63 -12.86 14.55
C ARG A 128 10.05 -13.39 14.43
N VAL A 129 10.74 -13.46 15.57
CA VAL A 129 12.03 -14.14 15.67
C VAL A 129 11.75 -15.63 15.92
N VAL A 130 12.26 -16.48 15.03
CA VAL A 130 12.14 -17.94 15.08
C VAL A 130 13.48 -18.53 15.50
#